data_AF-A0A2E0NDX9-F1
#
_entry.id   AF-A0A2E0NDX9-F1
#
_cell.length_a   1.000
_cell.length_b   1.000
_cell.length_c   1.000
_cell.angle_alpha   90.00
_cell.angle_beta   90.00
_cell.angle_gamma   90.00
#
_symmetry.space_group_name_H-M   'P 1'
#
loop_
_entity.id
_entity.type
_entity.pdbx_description
1 polymer ?
#
loop_
_entity_poly.entity_id
_entity_poly.type
_entity_poly.pdbx_seq_one_letter_code
_entity_poly.pdbx_strand_id
1 'polypeptide(L)'
;LNITGDLMPGGFDENGLDIADPNYIAGLVKANNKSKAKGYTYSHYSIKNKTNLNSFKFANKNGFTINTSNETYETADDSFKKGLPTTLTRPSNEKIPARSPAGNKLVICPQQTSNGKITCESCKLCEIPDRSEIVVFLAHSARKNKLNELIK
;
A
#
# COMPACT_ATOMS: atom_id res chain seq x y z
N LEU A 1 -14.31 5.11 -1.76
CA LEU A 1 -13.56 6.22 -1.14
C LEU A 1 -12.08 5.91 -1.30
N ASN A 2 -11.35 6.69 -2.11
CA ASN A 2 -9.88 6.63 -2.17
C ASN A 2 -9.37 7.74 -1.25
N ILE A 3 -8.68 7.39 -0.17
CA ILE A 3 -8.06 8.37 0.72
C ILE A 3 -6.65 8.62 0.21
N THR A 4 -6.39 9.83 -0.28
CA THR A 4 -5.06 10.24 -0.74
C THR A 4 -4.28 10.80 0.43
N GLY A 5 -3.25 10.08 0.89
CA GLY A 5 -2.43 10.44 2.05
C GLY A 5 -2.31 9.26 3.03
N ASP A 6 -1.33 9.33 3.92
CA ASP A 6 -1.13 8.27 4.93
C ASP A 6 -2.22 8.34 6.03
N LEU A 7 -2.25 7.33 6.89
CA LEU A 7 -3.16 7.23 8.03
C LEU A 7 -2.84 8.29 9.11
N MET A 8 -3.84 8.68 9.88
CA MET A 8 -3.66 9.64 10.97
C MET A 8 -2.69 9.10 12.03
N PRO A 9 -1.72 9.89 12.52
CA PRO A 9 -0.78 9.44 13.55
C PRO A 9 -1.45 9.22 14.89
N GLY A 10 -1.11 8.12 15.54
CA GLY A 10 -1.56 7.71 16.88
C GLY A 10 -0.45 7.76 17.95
N GLY A 11 0.75 8.23 17.60
CA GLY A 11 1.90 8.34 18.50
C GLY A 11 3.01 7.35 18.16
N PHE A 12 3.74 6.89 19.18
CA PHE A 12 4.86 5.96 19.07
C PHE A 12 4.72 4.85 20.12
N ASP A 13 5.27 3.66 19.84
CA ASP A 13 5.40 2.60 20.83
C ASP A 13 6.63 2.80 21.74
N GLU A 14 6.83 1.88 22.68
CA GLU A 14 7.97 1.87 23.61
C GLU A 14 9.34 1.79 22.92
N ASN A 15 9.39 1.33 21.67
CA ASN A 15 10.60 1.21 20.86
C ASN A 15 10.78 2.41 19.91
N GLY A 16 9.93 3.43 20.01
CA GLY A 16 9.95 4.60 19.14
C GLY A 16 9.43 4.35 17.73
N LEU A 17 8.74 3.24 17.48
CA LEU A 17 8.08 3.00 16.20
C LEU A 17 6.75 3.75 16.13
N ASP A 18 6.52 4.42 15.02
CA ASP A 18 5.31 5.16 14.74
C ASP A 18 4.06 4.26 14.75
N ILE A 19 2.95 4.80 15.22
CA ILE A 19 1.65 4.11 15.28
C ILE A 19 0.66 4.86 14.41
N ALA A 20 -0.01 4.16 13.50
CA ALA A 20 -1.22 4.66 12.85
C ALA A 20 -2.38 4.57 13.84
N ASP A 21 -3.13 5.66 14.04
CA ASP A 21 -4.21 5.75 15.03
C ASP A 21 -5.24 4.61 14.83
N PRO A 22 -5.33 3.66 15.77
CA PRO A 22 -6.26 2.54 15.66
C PRO A 22 -7.73 2.97 15.69
N ASN A 23 -8.07 4.05 16.40
CA ASN A 23 -9.44 4.57 16.48
C ASN A 23 -9.85 5.19 15.15
N TYR A 24 -8.93 5.92 14.52
CA TYR A 24 -9.15 6.45 13.17
C TYR A 24 -9.41 5.32 12.16
N ILE A 25 -8.59 4.27 12.18
CA ILE A 25 -8.75 3.09 11.31
C ILE A 25 -10.10 2.42 11.55
N ALA A 26 -10.50 2.21 12.81
CA ALA A 26 -11.81 1.66 13.14
C ALA A 26 -12.97 2.55 12.63
N GLY A 27 -12.80 3.87 12.69
CA GLY A 27 -13.73 4.85 12.12
C GLY A 27 -13.86 4.71 10.61
N LEU A 28 -12.74 4.55 9.89
CA LEU A 28 -12.73 4.30 8.45
C LEU A 28 -13.46 3.02 8.08
N VAL A 29 -13.19 1.92 8.80
CA VAL A 29 -13.89 0.63 8.61
C VAL A 29 -15.40 0.80 8.79
N LYS A 30 -15.83 1.46 9.87
CA LYS A 30 -17.25 1.71 10.15
C LYS A 30 -17.91 2.54 9.05
N ALA A 31 -17.26 3.64 8.61
CA ALA A 31 -17.78 4.50 7.55
C ALA A 31 -17.84 3.78 6.20
N ASN A 32 -16.82 2.99 5.89
CA ASN A 32 -16.75 2.17 4.69
C ASN A 32 -17.91 1.14 4.64
N ASN A 33 -18.13 0.42 5.75
CA ASN A 33 -19.21 -0.56 5.85
C ASN A 33 -20.60 0.09 5.78
N LYS A 34 -20.79 1.25 6.42
CA LYS A 34 -22.05 2.01 6.35
C LYS A 34 -22.38 2.44 4.92
N SER A 35 -21.39 2.92 4.19
CA SER A 35 -21.56 3.36 2.79
C SER A 35 -21.56 2.20 1.80
N LYS A 36 -21.25 0.98 2.24
CA LYS A 36 -20.98 -0.20 1.39
C LYS A 36 -19.89 0.07 0.35
N ALA A 37 -19.02 1.05 0.62
CA ALA A 37 -17.88 1.34 -0.21
C ALA A 37 -16.87 0.19 -0.12
N LYS A 38 -16.06 0.04 -1.17
CA LYS A 38 -14.86 -0.81 -1.16
C LYS A 38 -13.62 0.07 -1.08
N GLY A 39 -13.59 0.90 -0.04
CA GLY A 39 -12.56 1.91 0.14
C GLY A 39 -11.20 1.31 0.37
N TYR A 40 -10.17 2.06 -0.04
CA TYR A 40 -8.78 1.70 0.19
C TYR A 40 -7.91 2.92 0.42
N THR A 41 -6.75 2.68 0.99
CA THR A 41 -5.67 3.66 1.18
C THR A 41 -4.30 2.99 1.08
N TYR A 42 -3.24 3.79 1.21
CA TYR A 42 -1.84 3.37 1.26
C TYR A 42 -1.19 3.88 2.54
N SER A 43 -0.24 3.11 3.09
CA SER A 43 0.42 3.49 4.34
C SER A 43 1.88 3.08 4.41
N HIS A 44 2.72 3.96 4.94
CA HIS A 44 4.15 3.73 5.19
C HIS A 44 4.45 3.40 6.66
N TYR A 45 3.45 3.43 7.55
CA TYR A 45 3.66 3.07 8.95
C TYR A 45 4.25 1.66 9.06
N SER A 46 5.26 1.53 9.92
CA SER A 46 6.06 0.32 10.00
C SER A 46 5.22 -0.88 10.46
N ILE A 47 5.20 -1.93 9.65
CA ILE A 47 4.60 -3.23 9.98
C ILE A 47 5.44 -4.06 10.97
N LYS A 48 6.60 -3.55 11.39
CA LYS A 48 7.36 -4.11 12.53
C LYS A 48 6.66 -3.79 13.85
N ASN A 49 5.94 -2.66 13.89
CA ASN A 49 5.05 -2.34 15.01
C ASN A 49 3.84 -3.26 14.98
N LYS A 50 3.62 -4.01 16.07
CA LYS A 50 2.52 -4.99 16.17
C LYS A 50 1.14 -4.33 16.14
N THR A 51 1.00 -3.13 16.69
CA THR A 51 -0.25 -2.36 16.66
C THR A 51 -0.63 -2.03 15.22
N ASN A 52 0.32 -1.53 14.41
CA ASN A 52 0.08 -1.25 13.00
C ASN A 52 -0.31 -2.52 12.23
N LEU A 53 0.48 -3.59 12.38
CA LEU A 53 0.21 -4.86 11.71
C LEU A 53 -1.20 -5.39 12.03
N ASN A 54 -1.60 -5.36 13.30
CA ASN A 54 -2.91 -5.83 13.73
C ASN A 54 -4.03 -4.92 13.22
N SER A 55 -3.86 -3.60 13.28
CA SER A 55 -4.84 -2.63 12.76
C SER A 55 -5.03 -2.77 11.24
N PHE A 56 -3.97 -3.03 10.49
CA PHE A 56 -4.05 -3.20 9.04
C PHE A 56 -4.77 -4.50 8.68
N LYS A 57 -4.41 -5.60 9.35
CA LYS A 57 -5.14 -6.88 9.21
C LYS A 57 -6.61 -6.76 9.59
N PHE A 58 -6.90 -6.03 10.67
CA PHE A 58 -8.27 -5.74 11.07
C PHE A 58 -9.03 -5.00 9.97
N ALA A 59 -8.49 -3.90 9.45
CA ALA A 59 -9.15 -3.13 8.40
C ALA A 59 -9.40 -3.96 7.13
N ASN A 60 -8.35 -4.66 6.65
CA ASN A 60 -8.39 -5.51 5.46
C ASN A 60 -9.43 -6.63 5.59
N LYS A 61 -9.56 -7.24 6.77
CA LYS A 61 -10.58 -8.27 7.04
C LYS A 61 -12.00 -7.70 7.14
N ASN A 62 -12.15 -6.41 7.47
CA ASN A 62 -13.43 -5.76 7.71
C ASN A 62 -13.84 -4.78 6.61
N GLY A 63 -13.31 -4.95 5.40
CA GLY A 63 -13.82 -4.33 4.17
C GLY A 63 -13.17 -3.02 3.74
N PHE A 64 -12.22 -2.47 4.53
CA PHE A 64 -11.45 -1.29 4.14
C PHE A 64 -9.98 -1.66 3.91
N THR A 65 -9.52 -1.54 2.67
CA THR A 65 -8.22 -2.08 2.26
C THR A 65 -7.07 -1.10 2.51
N ILE A 66 -6.17 -1.44 3.43
CA ILE A 66 -4.93 -0.70 3.70
C ILE A 66 -3.78 -1.42 3.01
N ASN A 67 -3.29 -0.80 1.94
CA ASN A 67 -2.13 -1.27 1.17
C ASN A 67 -0.84 -0.78 1.83
N THR A 68 0.13 -1.67 2.05
CA THR A 68 1.46 -1.24 2.50
C THR A 68 2.22 -0.59 1.35
N SER A 69 2.76 0.59 1.60
CA SER A 69 3.59 1.35 0.66
C SER A 69 5.06 1.10 0.98
N ASN A 70 5.80 0.57 0.00
CA ASN A 70 7.19 0.15 0.16
C ASN A 70 8.04 0.71 -0.97
N GLU A 71 9.32 0.96 -0.70
CA GLU A 71 10.29 1.47 -1.66
C GLU A 71 11.32 0.41 -2.08
N THR A 72 11.44 -0.69 -1.32
CA THR A 72 12.40 -1.76 -1.54
C THR A 72 11.69 -3.10 -1.77
N TYR A 73 12.33 -4.01 -2.52
CA TYR A 73 11.80 -5.34 -2.75
C TYR A 73 11.71 -6.13 -1.43
N GLU A 74 12.69 -5.95 -0.56
CA GLU A 74 12.80 -6.60 0.73
C GLU A 74 11.62 -6.23 1.64
N THR A 75 11.32 -4.94 1.79
CA THR A 75 10.18 -4.48 2.61
C THR A 75 8.84 -4.86 2.00
N ALA A 76 8.73 -4.87 0.67
CA ALA A 76 7.54 -5.35 -0.02
C ALA A 76 7.33 -6.86 0.20
N ASP A 77 8.36 -7.68 0.03
CA ASP A 77 8.29 -9.13 0.27
C ASP A 77 7.96 -9.45 1.74
N ASP A 78 8.53 -8.69 2.68
CA ASP A 78 8.22 -8.80 4.12
C ASP A 78 6.77 -8.43 4.45
N SER A 79 6.20 -7.45 3.75
CA SER A 79 4.80 -7.05 3.89
C SER A 79 3.86 -8.08 3.30
N PHE A 80 4.18 -8.56 2.10
CA PHE A 80 3.40 -9.56 1.38
C PHE A 80 3.38 -10.90 2.13
N LYS A 81 4.53 -11.34 2.66
CA LYS A 81 4.65 -12.53 3.52
C LYS A 81 3.78 -12.45 4.78
N LYS A 82 3.52 -11.24 5.30
CA LYS A 82 2.62 -11.04 6.46
C LYS A 82 1.13 -11.08 6.08
N GLY A 83 0.81 -11.30 4.80
CA GLY A 83 -0.55 -11.39 4.28
C GLY A 83 -1.21 -10.02 4.12
N LEU A 84 -0.43 -8.98 3.83
CA LEU A 84 -0.94 -7.64 3.58
C LEU A 84 -0.95 -7.34 2.08
N PRO A 85 -2.00 -6.68 1.56
CA PRO A 85 -1.97 -6.12 0.22
C PRO A 85 -0.81 -5.14 0.15
N THR A 86 0.07 -5.36 -0.82
CA THR A 86 1.38 -4.72 -0.86
C THR A 86 1.55 -3.94 -2.15
N THR A 87 2.18 -2.78 -2.03
CA THR A 87 2.60 -1.95 -3.15
C THR A 87 4.08 -1.64 -3.05
N LEU A 88 4.72 -1.47 -4.20
CA LEU A 88 6.14 -1.17 -4.34
C LEU A 88 6.32 0.02 -5.28
N THR A 89 6.93 1.10 -4.80
CA THR A 89 7.25 2.26 -5.64
C THR A 89 8.66 2.11 -6.20
N ARG A 90 8.80 2.22 -7.54
CA ARG A 90 10.10 2.16 -8.24
C ARG A 90 10.30 3.38 -9.15
N PRO A 91 11.55 3.73 -9.49
CA PRO A 91 11.87 4.74 -10.51
C PRO A 91 11.14 4.47 -11.84
N SER A 92 10.74 5.52 -12.55
CA SER A 92 9.96 5.38 -13.80
C SER A 92 10.73 4.79 -14.98
N ASN A 93 12.06 4.82 -14.94
CA ASN A 93 12.93 4.22 -15.95
C ASN A 93 13.40 2.81 -15.60
N GLU A 94 12.98 2.27 -14.45
CA GLU A 94 13.38 0.94 -14.03
C GLU A 94 12.61 -0.14 -14.79
N LYS A 95 13.33 -1.14 -15.30
CA LYS A 95 12.71 -2.34 -15.85
C LYS A 95 12.28 -3.26 -14.71
N ILE A 96 10.97 -3.32 -14.48
CA ILE A 96 10.40 -4.16 -13.42
C ILE A 96 10.41 -5.64 -13.86
N PRO A 97 10.99 -6.56 -13.06
CA PRO A 97 10.93 -7.99 -13.34
C PRO A 97 9.51 -8.54 -13.13
N ALA A 98 9.23 -9.73 -13.65
CA ALA A 98 7.92 -10.37 -13.45
C ALA A 98 7.69 -10.84 -11.99
N ARG A 99 8.78 -11.06 -11.24
CA ARG A 99 8.76 -11.52 -9.85
C ARG A 99 9.77 -10.78 -8.99
N SER A 100 9.47 -10.63 -7.71
CA SER A 100 10.42 -10.14 -6.69
C SER A 100 11.49 -11.19 -6.38
N PRO A 101 12.56 -10.83 -5.64
CA PRO A 101 13.57 -11.79 -5.17
C PRO A 101 12.98 -12.96 -4.37
N ALA A 102 11.92 -12.74 -3.57
CA ALA A 102 11.22 -13.82 -2.88
C ALA A 102 10.23 -14.61 -3.77
N GLY A 103 10.16 -14.31 -5.06
CA GLY A 103 9.31 -15.01 -6.03
C GLY A 103 7.87 -14.52 -6.13
N ASN A 104 7.50 -13.42 -5.46
CA ASN A 104 6.15 -12.87 -5.51
C ASN A 104 5.88 -12.21 -6.87
N LYS A 105 4.67 -12.36 -7.41
CA LYS A 105 4.30 -11.77 -8.71
C LYS A 105 4.24 -10.25 -8.60
N LEU A 106 4.91 -9.58 -9.53
CA LEU A 106 4.89 -8.12 -9.65
C LEU A 106 3.99 -7.71 -10.81
N VAL A 107 3.13 -6.73 -10.56
CA VAL A 107 2.25 -6.15 -11.59
C VAL A 107 2.38 -4.64 -11.54
N ILE A 108 2.88 -4.03 -12.62
CA ILE A 108 2.84 -2.57 -12.75
C ILE A 108 1.38 -2.13 -12.76
N CYS A 109 1.06 -1.08 -12.00
CA CYS A 109 -0.29 -0.53 -11.93
C CYS A 109 -0.89 -0.36 -13.34
N PRO A 110 -2.01 -1.05 -13.67
CA PRO A 110 -2.56 -1.04 -15.02
C PRO A 110 -2.93 0.37 -15.52
N GLN A 111 -3.26 1.30 -14.63
CA GLN A 111 -3.50 2.69 -14.99
C GLN A 111 -2.27 3.34 -15.64
N GLN A 112 -1.06 3.02 -15.18
CA GLN A 112 0.19 3.64 -15.66
C GLN A 112 0.61 3.13 -17.04
N THR A 113 0.20 1.92 -17.41
CA THR A 113 0.62 1.26 -18.66
C THR A 113 -0.49 1.19 -19.71
N SER A 114 -1.73 1.53 -19.36
CA SER A 114 -2.88 1.40 -20.25
C SER A 114 -3.12 2.59 -21.19
N ASN A 115 -2.28 3.63 -21.14
CA ASN A 115 -2.44 4.86 -21.91
C ASN A 115 -3.86 5.48 -21.75
N GLY A 116 -4.34 5.54 -20.51
CA GLY A 116 -5.64 6.12 -20.18
C GLY A 116 -6.86 5.22 -20.37
N LYS A 117 -6.68 3.97 -20.84
CA LYS A 117 -7.79 3.01 -21.03
C LYS A 117 -8.31 2.42 -19.72
N ILE A 118 -7.46 2.33 -18.71
CA ILE A 118 -7.81 1.79 -17.39
C ILE A 118 -7.77 2.92 -16.36
N THR A 119 -8.86 3.08 -15.62
CA THR A 119 -8.95 3.97 -14.46
C THR A 119 -8.94 3.15 -13.18
N CYS A 120 -8.71 3.78 -12.02
CA CYS A 120 -8.82 3.07 -10.74
C CYS A 120 -10.22 2.48 -10.55
N GLU A 121 -11.27 3.17 -11.01
CA GLU A 121 -12.66 2.74 -10.91
C GLU A 121 -12.95 1.48 -11.74
N SER A 122 -12.35 1.35 -12.93
CA SER A 122 -12.48 0.12 -13.71
C SER A 122 -11.53 -0.98 -13.25
N CYS A 123 -10.36 -0.63 -12.67
CA CYS A 123 -9.35 -1.59 -12.25
C CYS A 123 -9.65 -2.28 -10.91
N LYS A 124 -9.95 -1.50 -9.87
CA LYS A 124 -10.26 -1.96 -8.49
C LYS A 124 -9.20 -2.84 -7.80
N LEU A 125 -8.03 -3.05 -8.38
CA LEU A 125 -7.01 -3.96 -7.84
C LEU A 125 -6.57 -3.61 -6.40
N CYS A 126 -6.45 -2.32 -6.10
CA CYS A 126 -6.07 -1.84 -4.76
C CYS A 126 -7.20 -1.94 -3.72
N GLU A 127 -8.44 -2.24 -4.15
CA GLU A 127 -9.58 -2.54 -3.27
C GLU A 127 -9.54 -4.00 -2.78
N ILE A 128 -8.80 -4.88 -3.47
CA ILE A 128 -8.77 -6.33 -3.20
C ILE A 128 -7.68 -6.61 -2.15
N PRO A 129 -8.06 -6.98 -0.90
CA PRO A 129 -7.12 -7.16 0.20
C PRO A 129 -6.33 -8.47 0.10
N ASP A 130 -6.87 -9.49 -0.57
CA ASP A 130 -6.34 -10.85 -0.69
C ASP A 130 -5.77 -11.17 -2.09
N ARG A 131 -5.43 -10.12 -2.86
CA ARG A 131 -4.81 -10.29 -4.18
C ARG A 131 -3.46 -11.02 -4.07
N SER A 132 -3.10 -11.73 -5.14
CA SER A 132 -1.90 -12.57 -5.21
C SER A 132 -0.64 -11.85 -5.70
N GLU A 133 -0.72 -10.52 -5.88
CA GLU A 133 0.31 -9.72 -6.52
C GLU A 133 0.71 -8.50 -5.69
N ILE A 134 1.99 -8.14 -5.81
CA ILE A 134 2.51 -6.85 -5.38
C ILE A 134 2.30 -5.87 -6.55
N VAL A 135 1.59 -4.78 -6.26
CA VAL A 135 1.32 -3.73 -7.25
C VAL A 135 2.49 -2.76 -7.28
N VAL A 136 3.12 -2.61 -8.44
CA VAL A 136 4.26 -1.72 -8.62
C VAL A 136 3.80 -0.37 -9.15
N PHE A 137 4.13 0.70 -8.42
CA PHE A 137 3.94 2.07 -8.87
C PHE A 137 5.24 2.64 -9.43
N LEU A 138 5.22 3.08 -10.68
CA LEU A 138 6.35 3.81 -11.26
C LEU A 138 6.28 5.28 -10.84
N ALA A 139 7.40 5.86 -10.43
CA ALA A 139 7.46 7.24 -9.97
C ALA A 139 7.16 8.23 -11.12
N HIS A 140 6.00 8.88 -11.07
CA HIS A 140 5.65 9.99 -11.97
C HIS A 140 6.22 11.29 -11.41
N SER A 141 7.05 11.97 -12.18
CA SER A 141 7.83 13.10 -11.67
C SER A 141 7.04 14.41 -11.60
N ALA A 142 6.91 14.94 -10.38
CA ALA A 142 7.20 16.36 -10.08
C ALA A 142 8.44 16.54 -9.15
N ARG A 143 9.01 15.43 -8.61
CA ARG A 143 10.26 15.40 -7.82
C ARG A 143 11.24 14.35 -8.34
N LYS A 144 11.56 14.43 -9.64
CA LYS A 144 12.50 13.51 -10.32
C LYS A 144 13.88 13.45 -9.66
N ASN A 145 14.30 14.52 -8.98
CA ASN A 145 15.68 14.63 -8.48
C ASN A 145 15.89 14.01 -7.09
N LYS A 146 14.90 14.03 -6.18
CA LYS A 146 15.12 13.62 -4.78
C LYS A 146 14.90 12.13 -4.50
N LEU A 147 14.01 11.47 -5.27
CA LEU A 147 13.75 10.03 -5.10
C LEU A 147 14.83 9.16 -5.76
N ASN A 148 15.35 9.59 -6.91
CA ASN A 148 16.43 8.88 -7.61
C ASN A 148 17.76 8.90 -6.83
N GLU A 149 17.95 9.85 -5.92
CA GLU A 149 19.12 9.89 -5.02
C GLU A 149 18.94 9.00 -3.78
N LEU A 150 17.70 8.77 -3.32
CA LEU A 150 17.41 7.99 -2.12
C LEU A 150 17.30 6.47 -2.36
N ILE A 151 17.13 6.04 -3.62
CA ILE A 151 16.93 4.63 -4.00
C ILE A 151 18.10 4.12 -4.87
N LYS A 152 19.30 4.67 -4.69
CA LYS A 152 20.53 4.08 -5.26
C LYS A 152 21.06 2.95 -4.40
#